data_AF-A0A259D9C1-F1
#
_entry.id   AF-A0A259D9C1-F1
#
_cell.length_a   1.000
_cell.length_b   1.000
_cell.length_c   1.000
_cell.angle_alpha   90.00
_cell.angle_beta   90.00
_cell.angle_gamma   90.00
#
_symmetry.space_group_name_H-M   'P 1'
#
loop_
_entity.id
_entity.type
_entity.pdbx_description
1 polymer ?
#
loop_
_entity_poly.entity_id
_entity_poly.type
_entity_poly.pdbx_seq_one_letter_code
_entity_poly.pdbx_strand_id
1 'polypeptide(L)'
;TSIKQAMYFKDANPAVDTTIIYSDLRTPGNGEDFYRSAQEKGVIFTKGKVAEVVPNGATSTVKFNDLILGDTDASILDVDLVVLATGQVPNSGINIDAPTGAEEEGAVQVKPISILNLTYRQGKDVPQLKQGFTDSHFICFPYETRRTGIYTAGPVRRPMDIAQAREDATGAALKSIQALENAELGRAAHPRSGDLSFPKVRLEGCTQCKRCTVECPFGAIDEDEKRFPVFNESRCRRCGTCMGACPVRVISFENYSVNTVGAQIKAVDMPDEFSEKPRILILACENDAYPALDMAGMSRNEYSAFVRIIPIRCLGSVNTIWITDALNAGYDGVMLMGCKSGDEYQCHFVKGSELGRVRMSKIDDT
;
A
#
# COMPACT_ATOMS: atom_id res chain seq x y z
N THR A 1 15.59 5.09 23.04
CA THR A 1 16.09 4.03 23.95
C THR A 1 17.44 4.37 24.57
N SER A 2 18.47 4.72 23.78
CA SER A 2 19.83 4.97 24.30
C SER A 2 19.89 6.03 25.40
N ILE A 3 19.22 7.18 25.19
CA ILE A 3 19.13 8.26 26.20
C ILE A 3 18.55 7.74 27.52
N LYS A 4 17.46 6.96 27.46
CA LYS A 4 16.81 6.39 28.64
C LYS A 4 17.75 5.49 29.44
N GLN A 5 18.50 4.62 28.76
CA GLN A 5 19.45 3.73 29.43
C GLN A 5 20.62 4.53 30.03
N ALA A 6 21.15 5.53 29.32
CA ALA A 6 22.20 6.41 29.86
C ALA A 6 21.76 7.16 31.11
N MET A 7 20.50 7.63 31.15
CA MET A 7 19.93 8.26 32.35
C MET A 7 19.84 7.27 33.52
N TYR A 8 19.48 6.01 33.29
CA TYR A 8 19.45 5.01 34.37
C TYR A 8 20.82 4.79 35.01
N PHE A 9 21.91 4.84 34.23
CA PHE A 9 23.26 4.79 34.79
C PHE A 9 23.59 6.02 35.64
N LYS A 10 23.25 7.23 35.16
CA LYS A 10 23.43 8.47 35.93
C LYS A 10 22.59 8.51 37.20
N ASP A 11 21.37 7.96 37.15
CA ASP A 11 20.47 7.88 38.31
C ASP A 11 20.95 6.84 39.35
N ALA A 12 21.54 5.73 38.89
CA ALA A 12 22.11 4.72 39.77
C ALA A 12 23.43 5.18 40.40
N ASN A 13 24.28 5.86 39.64
CA ASN A 13 25.52 6.46 40.12
C ASN A 13 25.91 7.68 39.26
N PRO A 14 25.79 8.91 39.80
CA PRO A 14 26.12 10.14 39.07
C PRO A 14 27.57 10.23 38.57
N ALA A 15 28.49 9.49 39.21
CA ALA A 15 29.91 9.46 38.84
C ALA A 15 30.21 8.62 37.59
N VAL A 16 29.24 7.85 37.08
CA VAL A 16 29.43 7.07 35.85
C VAL A 16 29.40 7.99 34.64
N ASP A 17 30.46 8.01 33.85
CA ASP A 17 30.50 8.75 32.59
C ASP A 17 29.70 8.03 31.50
N THR A 18 28.75 8.74 30.89
CA THR A 18 27.90 8.19 29.83
C THR A 18 28.04 9.04 28.58
N THR A 19 28.54 8.42 27.52
CA THR A 19 28.70 9.07 26.21
C THR A 19 27.88 8.37 25.15
N ILE A 20 27.05 9.13 24.45
CA ILE A 20 26.25 8.65 23.31
C ILE A 20 26.86 9.19 22.02
N ILE A 21 27.37 8.29 21.20
CA ILE A 21 27.83 8.59 19.84
C ILE A 21 26.66 8.40 18.86
N TYR A 22 26.36 9.41 18.04
CA TYR A 22 25.23 9.37 17.10
C TYR A 22 25.54 10.05 15.76
N SER A 23 24.91 9.61 14.67
CA SER A 23 24.93 10.35 13.40
C SER A 23 23.87 11.46 13.39
N ASP A 24 22.62 11.08 13.65
CA ASP A 24 21.48 11.98 13.75
C ASP A 24 20.66 11.63 14.99
N LEU A 25 20.40 12.64 15.82
CA LEU A 25 19.58 12.46 17.01
C LEU A 25 18.10 12.55 16.62
N ARG A 26 17.35 11.46 16.84
CA ARG A 26 15.93 11.37 16.47
C ARG A 26 15.06 11.26 17.72
N THR A 27 14.58 12.42 18.18
CA THR A 27 13.76 12.60 19.41
C THR A 27 12.43 13.28 19.07
N PRO A 28 11.53 12.61 18.32
CA PRO A 28 10.30 13.23 17.84
C PRO A 28 9.32 13.59 18.97
N GLY A 29 8.44 14.57 18.70
CA GLY A 29 7.42 15.04 19.65
C GLY A 29 8.05 15.65 20.90
N ASN A 30 7.59 15.23 22.08
CA ASN A 30 8.14 15.68 23.37
C ASN A 30 9.50 15.04 23.72
N GLY A 31 10.13 14.35 22.77
CA GLY A 31 11.43 13.72 22.97
C GLY A 31 12.58 14.71 23.19
N GLU A 32 12.43 15.95 22.75
CA GLU A 32 13.44 17.00 22.90
C GLU A 32 13.65 17.39 24.37
N ASP A 33 12.57 17.50 25.15
CA ASP A 33 12.66 17.77 26.60
C ASP A 33 13.34 16.60 27.33
N PHE A 34 13.06 15.37 26.89
CA PHE A 34 13.73 14.19 27.44
C PHE A 34 15.23 14.20 27.15
N TYR A 35 15.63 14.59 25.93
CA TYR A 35 17.03 14.80 25.58
C TYR A 35 17.69 15.89 26.44
N ARG A 36 17.05 17.05 26.60
CA ARG A 36 17.56 18.14 27.45
C ARG A 36 17.75 17.71 28.89
N SER A 37 16.79 16.98 29.45
CA SER A 37 16.89 16.44 30.80
C SER A 37 18.08 15.50 30.99
N ALA A 38 18.49 14.77 29.94
CA ALA A 38 19.67 13.92 29.97
C ALA A 38 20.96 14.74 29.93
N GLN A 39 21.00 15.84 29.16
CA GLN A 39 22.14 16.76 29.15
C GLN A 39 22.33 17.42 30.53
N GLU A 40 21.24 17.85 31.17
CA GLU A 40 21.27 18.43 32.52
C GLU A 40 21.80 17.44 33.57
N LYS A 41 21.58 16.14 33.37
CA LYS A 41 22.15 15.06 34.20
C LYS A 41 23.59 14.67 33.83
N GLY A 42 24.22 15.38 32.89
CA GLY A 42 25.61 15.17 32.48
C GLY A 42 25.82 13.98 31.54
N VAL A 43 24.79 13.56 30.79
CA VAL A 43 24.99 12.63 29.66
C VAL A 43 25.67 13.39 28.51
N ILE A 44 26.78 12.84 28.02
CA ILE A 44 27.58 13.45 26.95
C ILE A 44 27.07 12.95 25.60
N PHE A 45 26.93 13.86 24.65
CA PHE A 45 26.44 13.58 23.30
C PHE A 45 27.50 13.99 22.28
N THR A 46 27.99 13.04 21.50
CA THR A 46 29.00 13.29 20.46
C THR A 46 28.45 12.91 19.11
N LYS A 47 28.47 13.84 18.16
CA LYS A 47 28.02 13.54 16.79
C LYS A 47 29.17 12.90 16.03
N GLY A 48 29.06 11.61 15.74
CA GLY A 48 30.13 10.86 15.13
C GLY A 48 29.69 9.56 14.49
N LYS A 49 30.54 9.04 13.60
CA LYS A 49 30.37 7.72 12.99
C LYS A 49 31.45 6.78 13.51
N VAL A 50 31.04 5.77 14.28
CA VAL A 50 31.95 4.77 14.84
C VAL A 50 32.62 3.99 13.71
N ALA A 51 33.95 3.87 13.77
CA ALA A 51 34.77 3.13 12.82
C ALA A 51 35.05 1.71 13.34
N GLU A 52 35.57 1.60 14.56
CA GLU A 52 35.91 0.31 15.17
C GLU A 52 35.85 0.36 16.70
N VAL A 53 35.66 -0.82 17.31
CA VAL A 53 35.78 -1.03 18.74
C VAL A 53 36.92 -2.02 18.97
N VAL A 54 37.98 -1.58 19.63
CA VAL A 54 39.19 -2.38 19.89
C VAL A 54 39.17 -2.85 21.36
N PRO A 55 39.06 -4.15 21.63
CA PRO A 55 39.10 -4.68 22.99
C PRO A 55 40.53 -4.65 23.55
N ASN A 56 40.70 -4.09 24.75
CA ASN A 56 41.97 -4.00 25.48
C ASN A 56 41.92 -4.80 26.79
N GLY A 57 41.47 -6.06 26.72
CA GLY A 57 41.29 -6.90 27.90
C GLY A 57 39.98 -6.58 28.64
N ALA A 58 40.06 -5.88 29.77
CA ALA A 58 38.88 -5.53 30.59
C ALA A 58 38.17 -4.25 30.12
N THR A 59 38.85 -3.39 29.36
CA THR A 59 38.30 -2.16 28.78
C THR A 59 38.31 -2.23 27.26
N SER A 60 37.66 -1.27 26.60
CA SER A 60 37.65 -1.13 25.15
C SER A 60 37.99 0.30 24.72
N THR A 61 38.63 0.44 23.57
CA THR A 61 38.79 1.72 22.89
C THR A 61 37.77 1.82 21.76
N VAL A 62 37.01 2.92 21.72
CA VAL A 62 36.05 3.20 20.65
C VAL A 62 36.63 4.27 19.74
N LYS A 63 36.93 3.92 18.49
CA LYS A 63 37.37 4.89 17.47
C LYS A 63 36.19 5.33 16.62
N PHE A 64 36.08 6.63 16.38
CA PHE A 64 34.99 7.21 15.62
C PHE A 64 35.46 8.46 14.89
N ASN A 65 34.77 8.80 13.81
CA ASN A 65 34.93 10.07 13.13
C ASN A 65 34.03 11.11 13.80
N ASP A 66 34.60 12.14 14.40
CA ASP A 66 33.88 13.29 14.97
C ASP A 66 33.43 14.23 13.85
N LEU A 67 32.12 14.31 13.65
CA LEU A 67 31.53 15.10 12.57
C LEU A 67 31.37 16.59 12.92
N ILE A 68 31.57 16.98 14.18
CA ILE A 68 31.54 18.39 14.63
C ILE A 68 32.91 19.01 14.42
N LEU A 69 33.96 18.31 14.85
CA LEU A 69 35.33 18.80 14.78
C LEU A 69 36.06 18.41 13.49
N GLY A 70 35.51 17.44 12.73
CA GLY A 70 36.13 16.91 11.52
C GLY A 70 37.34 16.02 11.80
N ASP A 71 37.45 15.49 13.01
CA ASP A 71 38.53 14.60 13.43
C ASP A 71 38.18 13.15 13.08
N THR A 72 38.89 12.58 12.10
CA THR A 72 38.67 11.22 11.61
C THR A 72 39.25 10.14 12.53
N ASP A 73 40.12 10.51 13.47
CA ASP A 73 40.85 9.60 14.35
C ASP A 73 40.49 9.78 15.84
N ALA A 74 39.34 10.40 16.12
CA ALA A 74 38.86 10.57 17.49
C ALA A 74 38.66 9.22 18.18
N SER A 75 39.04 9.15 19.45
CA SER A 75 38.94 7.92 20.24
C SER A 75 38.52 8.19 21.68
N ILE A 76 37.69 7.30 22.22
CA ILE A 76 37.40 7.22 23.65
C ILE A 76 38.18 6.01 24.18
N LEU A 77 39.14 6.29 25.06
CA LEU A 77 39.98 5.29 25.72
C LEU A 77 39.30 4.75 26.97
N ASP A 78 39.72 3.56 27.40
CA ASP A 78 39.35 2.95 28.69
C ASP A 78 37.84 2.88 28.96
N VAL A 79 37.05 2.50 27.94
CA VAL A 79 35.60 2.30 28.09
C VAL A 79 35.31 0.96 28.74
N ASP A 80 34.66 0.97 29.90
CA ASP A 80 34.29 -0.27 30.62
C ASP A 80 33.18 -1.07 29.93
N LEU A 81 32.23 -0.39 29.27
CA LEU A 81 31.08 -1.03 28.62
C LEU A 81 30.69 -0.30 27.33
N VAL A 82 30.64 -1.05 26.24
CA VAL A 82 30.13 -0.57 24.94
C VAL A 82 28.74 -1.16 24.71
N VAL A 83 27.74 -0.29 24.53
CA VAL A 83 26.35 -0.69 24.27
C VAL A 83 25.98 -0.38 22.83
N LEU A 84 25.67 -1.41 22.04
CA LEU A 84 25.21 -1.25 20.66
C LEU A 84 23.70 -1.01 20.64
N ALA A 85 23.27 0.16 20.14
CA ALA A 85 21.86 0.48 19.93
C ALA A 85 21.36 -0.19 18.62
N THR A 86 21.10 -1.50 18.67
CA THR A 86 20.68 -2.27 17.49
C THR A 86 19.28 -1.87 17.00
N GLY A 87 19.12 -1.83 15.68
CA GLY A 87 17.83 -1.57 15.03
C GLY A 87 16.85 -2.76 15.12
N GLN A 88 15.59 -2.50 14.77
CA GLN A 88 14.56 -3.54 14.64
C GLN A 88 14.62 -4.15 13.24
N VAL A 89 14.52 -5.48 13.15
CA VAL A 89 14.44 -6.23 11.90
C VAL A 89 13.05 -6.86 11.74
N PRO A 90 12.51 -6.97 10.51
CA PRO A 90 11.23 -7.59 10.24
C PRO A 90 11.18 -9.08 10.63
N ASN A 91 9.98 -9.55 10.97
CA ASN A 91 9.69 -10.97 11.22
C ASN A 91 8.36 -11.38 10.56
N SER A 92 8.11 -10.88 9.35
CA SER A 92 6.81 -10.92 8.67
C SER A 92 6.51 -12.20 7.88
N GLY A 93 7.40 -13.20 7.91
CA GLY A 93 7.25 -14.46 7.16
C GLY A 93 7.68 -14.34 5.69
N ILE A 94 7.07 -15.14 4.80
CA ILE A 94 7.46 -15.17 3.38
C ILE A 94 6.99 -13.91 2.66
N ASN A 95 7.86 -13.29 1.88
CA ASN A 95 7.47 -12.22 0.97
C ASN A 95 6.74 -12.81 -0.26
N ILE A 96 5.42 -12.61 -0.31
CA ILE A 96 4.55 -13.12 -1.39
C ILE A 96 4.66 -12.34 -2.71
N ASP A 97 5.24 -11.14 -2.67
CA ASP A 97 5.42 -10.28 -3.86
C ASP A 97 6.84 -10.37 -4.43
N ALA A 98 7.76 -11.06 -3.73
CA ALA A 98 9.12 -11.24 -4.22
C ALA A 98 9.13 -12.09 -5.50
N PRO A 99 9.82 -11.63 -6.56
CA PRO A 99 10.11 -12.49 -7.71
C PRO A 99 10.84 -13.74 -7.22
N THR A 100 10.43 -14.91 -7.70
CA THR A 100 11.14 -16.16 -7.40
C THR A 100 12.59 -16.04 -7.88
N GLY A 101 13.55 -16.01 -6.95
CA GLY A 101 14.98 -15.97 -7.25
C GLY A 101 15.64 -14.59 -7.31
N ALA A 102 14.96 -13.50 -6.93
CA ALA A 102 15.59 -12.18 -6.82
C ALA A 102 16.05 -11.90 -5.39
N GLU A 103 17.32 -12.20 -5.10
CA GLU A 103 18.02 -11.58 -3.96
C GLU A 103 18.39 -10.15 -4.38
N GLU A 104 17.53 -9.17 -4.04
CA GLU A 104 17.91 -7.76 -4.20
C GLU A 104 19.01 -7.41 -3.19
N GLU A 105 20.12 -6.83 -3.67
CA GLU A 105 21.18 -6.29 -2.81
C GLU A 105 20.60 -5.24 -1.84
N GLY A 106 20.75 -5.50 -0.54
CA GLY A 106 20.27 -4.62 0.53
C GLY A 106 18.86 -4.93 1.05
N ALA A 107 18.16 -5.95 0.51
CA ALA A 107 16.91 -6.43 1.10
C ALA A 107 17.19 -7.23 2.38
N VAL A 108 16.44 -6.95 3.45
CA VAL A 108 16.55 -7.74 4.68
C VAL A 108 16.06 -9.15 4.38
N GLN A 109 16.89 -10.17 4.64
CA GLN A 109 16.49 -11.57 4.49
C GLN A 109 15.31 -11.88 5.41
N VAL A 110 14.12 -12.00 4.82
CA VAL A 110 12.91 -12.37 5.55
C VAL A 110 12.84 -13.89 5.67
N LYS A 111 12.23 -14.39 6.75
CA LYS A 111 12.19 -15.84 7.01
C LYS A 111 11.52 -16.60 5.85
N PRO A 112 12.11 -17.72 5.39
CA PRO A 112 11.56 -18.51 4.29
C PRO A 112 10.36 -19.37 4.70
N ILE A 113 9.91 -19.30 5.95
CA ILE A 113 8.82 -20.09 6.50
C ILE A 113 7.58 -19.20 6.62
N SER A 114 6.46 -19.72 6.11
CA SER A 114 5.17 -19.03 6.22
C SER A 114 4.70 -19.02 7.66
N ILE A 115 4.27 -17.86 8.15
CA ILE A 115 3.79 -17.70 9.53
C ILE A 115 2.28 -17.93 9.57
N LEU A 116 1.54 -17.40 8.58
CA LEU A 116 0.08 -17.47 8.55
C LEU A 116 -0.45 -18.71 7.83
N ASN A 117 0.33 -19.30 6.93
CA ASN A 117 -0.02 -20.49 6.14
C ASN A 117 -1.41 -20.37 5.47
N LEU A 118 -1.70 -19.21 4.89
CA LEU A 118 -2.97 -18.92 4.22
C LEU A 118 -3.16 -19.81 2.99
N THR A 119 -4.40 -20.23 2.75
CA THR A 119 -4.81 -20.96 1.54
C THR A 119 -5.18 -20.04 0.37
N TYR A 120 -4.72 -18.78 0.42
CA TYR A 120 -5.05 -17.78 -0.60
C TYR A 120 -4.31 -18.10 -1.90
N ARG A 121 -5.01 -17.93 -3.04
CA ARG A 121 -4.40 -18.03 -4.38
C ARG A 121 -3.18 -17.11 -4.56
N GLN A 122 -3.19 -15.96 -3.88
CA GLN A 122 -2.16 -14.93 -3.95
C GLN A 122 -0.99 -15.16 -2.99
N GLY A 123 -0.89 -16.32 -2.34
CA GLY A 123 0.23 -16.65 -1.45
C GLY A 123 -0.17 -16.84 0.01
N LYS A 124 0.76 -17.40 0.77
CA LYS A 124 0.53 -17.95 2.11
C LYS A 124 0.62 -16.93 3.25
N ASP A 125 1.07 -15.72 2.98
CA ASP A 125 1.26 -14.67 3.99
C ASP A 125 0.66 -13.33 3.55
N VAL A 126 0.89 -12.33 4.40
CA VAL A 126 0.59 -10.93 4.10
C VAL A 126 1.68 -10.31 3.21
N PRO A 127 1.29 -9.33 2.37
CA PRO A 127 2.22 -8.50 1.61
C PRO A 127 3.27 -7.82 2.48
N GLN A 128 4.45 -7.60 1.93
CA GLN A 128 5.56 -6.94 2.62
C GLN A 128 6.12 -5.78 1.78
N LEU A 129 6.52 -4.71 2.46
CA LEU A 129 7.30 -3.62 1.87
C LEU A 129 8.69 -4.14 1.46
N LYS A 130 9.42 -3.34 0.68
CA LYS A 130 10.80 -3.65 0.25
C LYS A 130 11.73 -4.09 1.40
N GLN A 131 11.52 -3.54 2.59
CA GLN A 131 12.32 -3.82 3.78
C GLN A 131 11.79 -5.01 4.62
N GLY A 132 10.82 -5.78 4.12
CA GLY A 132 10.29 -6.98 4.78
C GLY A 132 9.22 -6.74 5.85
N PHE A 133 8.85 -5.49 6.13
CA PHE A 133 7.77 -5.18 7.07
C PHE A 133 6.39 -5.27 6.42
N THR A 134 5.37 -5.64 7.18
CA THR A 134 3.99 -5.74 6.67
C THR A 134 3.34 -4.37 6.56
N ASP A 135 2.73 -4.04 5.43
CA ASP A 135 1.98 -2.79 5.36
C ASP A 135 0.80 -2.87 4.38
N SER A 136 -0.13 -1.96 4.61
CA SER A 136 -1.23 -1.59 3.73
C SER A 136 -0.79 -1.22 2.31
N HIS A 137 0.46 -0.77 2.14
CA HIS A 137 0.98 -0.08 0.95
C HIS A 137 0.13 1.14 0.52
N PHE A 138 -0.80 1.60 1.37
CA PHE A 138 -1.75 2.63 0.99
C PHE A 138 -2.03 3.63 2.11
N ILE A 139 -1.79 4.90 1.81
CA ILE A 139 -1.85 5.98 2.80
C ILE A 139 -3.24 6.17 3.42
N CYS A 140 -4.32 5.94 2.67
CA CYS A 140 -5.69 6.09 3.19
C CYS A 140 -6.16 4.88 4.02
N PHE A 141 -5.40 3.77 3.99
CA PHE A 141 -5.74 2.52 4.69
C PHE A 141 -4.64 2.13 5.67
N PRO A 142 -4.17 3.04 6.54
CA PRO A 142 -2.91 2.91 7.24
C PRO A 142 -2.95 1.87 8.36
N TYR A 143 -4.02 1.10 8.55
CA TYR A 143 -4.10 0.01 9.53
C TYR A 143 -4.50 -1.33 8.91
N GLU A 144 -4.78 -1.35 7.60
CA GLU A 144 -5.27 -2.53 6.90
C GLU A 144 -4.12 -3.23 6.17
N THR A 145 -4.28 -4.51 5.83
CA THR A 145 -3.41 -5.13 4.84
C THR A 145 -4.13 -5.20 3.50
N ARG A 146 -3.42 -5.60 2.43
CA ARG A 146 -4.08 -5.90 1.14
C ARG A 146 -4.99 -7.15 1.24
N ARG A 147 -4.92 -7.90 2.34
CA ARG A 147 -5.81 -9.03 2.65
C ARG A 147 -7.00 -8.51 3.46
N THR A 148 -8.18 -8.49 2.86
CA THR A 148 -9.41 -8.13 3.57
C THR A 148 -9.62 -9.05 4.78
N GLY A 149 -9.85 -8.46 5.96
CA GLY A 149 -10.06 -9.20 7.21
C GLY A 149 -8.79 -9.63 7.94
N ILE A 150 -7.59 -9.37 7.39
CA ILE A 150 -6.31 -9.64 8.06
C ILE A 150 -5.62 -8.32 8.34
N TYR A 151 -5.29 -8.11 9.61
CA TYR A 151 -4.69 -6.89 10.13
C TYR A 151 -3.36 -7.21 10.78
N THR A 152 -2.45 -6.26 10.71
CA THR A 152 -1.12 -6.33 11.33
C THR A 152 -1.00 -5.17 12.29
N ALA A 153 -0.31 -5.35 13.42
CA ALA A 153 -0.16 -4.32 14.43
C ALA A 153 1.23 -4.36 15.09
N GLY A 154 1.78 -3.19 15.37
CA GLY A 154 3.04 -2.98 16.06
C GLY A 154 4.28 -3.17 15.17
N PRO A 155 5.42 -3.56 15.78
CA PRO A 155 6.72 -3.62 15.11
C PRO A 155 6.82 -4.49 13.84
N VAL A 156 5.86 -5.39 13.62
CA VAL A 156 5.77 -6.18 12.39
C VAL A 156 5.56 -5.29 11.15
N ARG A 157 5.01 -4.08 11.34
CA ARG A 157 4.71 -3.14 10.27
C ARG A 157 5.79 -2.14 9.92
N ARG A 158 6.55 -1.74 10.93
CA ARG A 158 7.70 -0.84 10.85
C ARG A 158 8.32 -0.76 12.24
N PRO A 159 9.56 -0.28 12.38
CA PRO A 159 10.12 0.03 13.69
C PRO A 159 9.23 1.04 14.42
N MET A 160 8.77 0.68 15.61
CA MET A 160 7.91 1.52 16.46
C MET A 160 8.37 1.49 17.91
N ASP A 161 8.07 2.55 18.64
CA ASP A 161 8.08 2.53 20.10
C ASP A 161 6.77 1.93 20.68
N ILE A 162 6.71 1.86 22.02
CA ILE A 162 5.57 1.27 22.72
C ILE A 162 4.29 2.11 22.53
N ALA A 163 4.39 3.44 22.51
CA ALA A 163 3.22 4.31 22.38
C ALA A 163 2.64 4.22 20.97
N GLN A 164 3.50 4.28 19.96
CA GLN A 164 3.14 4.06 18.56
C GLN A 164 2.55 2.67 18.33
N ALA A 165 3.14 1.62 18.93
CA ALA A 165 2.60 0.27 18.81
C ALA A 165 1.20 0.13 19.44
N ARG A 166 0.92 0.84 20.54
CA ARG A 166 -0.42 0.88 21.16
C ARG A 166 -1.44 1.59 20.29
N GLU A 167 -1.07 2.73 19.71
CA GLU A 167 -1.93 3.47 18.77
C GLU A 167 -2.21 2.62 17.53
N ASP A 168 -1.17 1.99 16.97
CA ASP A 168 -1.28 1.11 15.81
C ASP A 168 -2.17 -0.10 16.07
N ALA A 169 -2.01 -0.76 17.22
CA ALA A 169 -2.88 -1.85 17.64
C ALA A 169 -4.34 -1.39 17.84
N THR A 170 -4.55 -0.18 18.35
CA THR A 170 -5.89 0.40 18.51
C THR A 170 -6.54 0.63 17.14
N GLY A 171 -5.80 1.22 16.19
CA GLY A 171 -6.27 1.42 14.82
C GLY A 171 -6.61 0.11 14.11
N ALA A 172 -5.76 -0.91 14.25
CA ALA A 172 -6.02 -2.25 13.71
C ALA A 172 -7.28 -2.89 14.33
N ALA A 173 -7.48 -2.76 15.64
CA ALA A 173 -8.67 -3.28 16.32
C ALA A 173 -9.95 -2.58 15.83
N LEU A 174 -9.96 -1.25 15.75
CA LEU A 174 -11.12 -0.48 15.27
C LEU A 174 -11.45 -0.82 13.80
N LYS A 175 -10.44 -0.98 12.95
CA LYS A 175 -10.65 -1.41 11.56
C LYS A 175 -11.14 -2.85 11.46
N SER A 176 -10.71 -3.72 12.36
CA SER A 176 -11.23 -5.10 12.44
C SER A 176 -12.71 -5.12 12.81
N ILE A 177 -13.12 -4.31 13.81
CA ILE A 177 -14.53 -4.14 14.19
C ILE A 177 -15.35 -3.64 13.00
N GLN A 178 -14.88 -2.57 12.34
CA GLN A 178 -15.56 -2.02 11.16
C GLN A 178 -15.72 -3.06 10.04
N ALA A 179 -14.72 -3.91 9.80
CA ALA A 179 -14.83 -4.96 8.79
C ALA A 179 -15.80 -6.07 9.18
N LEU A 180 -15.86 -6.45 10.46
CA LEU A 180 -16.83 -7.42 10.98
C LEU A 180 -18.27 -6.90 10.84
N GLU A 181 -18.52 -5.67 11.26
CA GLU A 181 -19.85 -5.03 11.15
C GLU A 181 -20.31 -4.92 9.69
N ASN A 182 -19.41 -4.51 8.79
CA ASN A 182 -19.74 -4.44 7.36
C ASN A 182 -19.98 -5.83 6.77
N ALA A 183 -19.21 -6.84 7.17
CA ALA A 183 -19.40 -8.21 6.72
C ALA A 183 -20.76 -8.78 7.19
N GLU A 184 -21.15 -8.53 8.44
CA GLU A 184 -22.46 -8.90 8.99
C GLU A 184 -23.61 -8.30 8.17
N LEU A 185 -23.47 -7.04 7.74
CA LEU A 185 -24.46 -6.33 6.93
C LEU A 185 -24.36 -6.62 5.42
N GLY A 186 -23.42 -7.46 4.98
CA GLY A 186 -23.18 -7.74 3.55
C GLY A 186 -22.67 -6.52 2.76
N ARG A 187 -22.02 -5.56 3.42
CA ARG A 187 -21.52 -4.29 2.85
C ARG A 187 -20.01 -4.31 2.66
N ALA A 188 -19.50 -3.47 1.76
CA ALA A 188 -18.06 -3.25 1.66
C ALA A 188 -17.60 -2.39 2.83
N ALA A 189 -16.45 -2.75 3.41
CA ALA A 189 -15.73 -1.85 4.31
C ALA A 189 -14.93 -0.83 3.48
N HIS A 190 -13.99 -1.31 2.65
CA HIS A 190 -13.14 -0.47 1.79
C HIS A 190 -12.69 -1.20 0.53
N PRO A 191 -12.36 -0.49 -0.55
CA PRO A 191 -12.99 0.76 -0.99
C PRO A 191 -14.48 0.53 -1.32
N ARG A 192 -15.28 1.60 -1.45
CA ARG A 192 -16.76 1.59 -1.60
C ARG A 192 -17.53 1.19 -0.33
N SER A 193 -17.25 1.87 0.79
CA SER A 193 -17.96 1.65 2.05
C SER A 193 -19.49 1.65 1.86
N GLY A 194 -20.17 0.63 2.38
CA GLY A 194 -21.62 0.51 2.30
C GLY A 194 -22.18 -0.13 1.01
N ASP A 195 -21.36 -0.40 -0.01
CA ASP A 195 -21.83 -1.05 -1.25
C ASP A 195 -22.30 -2.49 -0.94
N LEU A 196 -23.55 -2.79 -1.33
CA LEU A 196 -24.21 -4.09 -1.14
C LEU A 196 -24.01 -5.03 -2.33
N SER A 197 -23.50 -4.52 -3.45
CA SER A 197 -23.43 -5.29 -4.69
C SER A 197 -22.26 -6.29 -4.70
N PHE A 198 -22.55 -7.52 -5.10
CA PHE A 198 -21.55 -8.56 -5.35
C PHE A 198 -21.51 -8.95 -6.82
N PRO A 199 -20.38 -9.48 -7.32
CA PRO A 199 -20.30 -10.00 -8.67
C PRO A 199 -21.20 -11.24 -8.81
N LYS A 200 -22.16 -11.17 -9.73
CA LYS A 200 -22.99 -12.29 -10.18
C LYS A 200 -22.43 -12.80 -11.51
N VAL A 201 -22.33 -14.13 -11.66
CA VAL A 201 -21.81 -14.77 -12.88
C VAL A 201 -22.89 -15.62 -13.55
N ARG A 202 -23.10 -15.44 -14.85
CA ARG A 202 -23.93 -16.34 -15.66
C ARG A 202 -23.09 -17.53 -16.15
N LEU A 203 -23.24 -18.68 -15.51
CA LEU A 203 -22.40 -19.86 -15.77
C LEU A 203 -22.55 -20.42 -17.19
N GLU A 204 -23.75 -20.35 -17.77
CA GLU A 204 -24.03 -20.85 -19.14
C GLU A 204 -23.18 -20.20 -20.23
N GLY A 205 -22.73 -18.95 -20.02
CA GLY A 205 -21.84 -18.26 -20.97
C GLY A 205 -20.37 -18.27 -20.57
N CYS A 206 -20.01 -18.91 -19.46
CA CYS A 206 -18.63 -18.88 -18.97
C CYS A 206 -17.77 -19.89 -19.72
N THR A 207 -16.64 -19.41 -20.26
CA THR A 207 -15.67 -20.23 -21.01
C THR A 207 -14.56 -20.80 -20.14
N GLN A 208 -14.64 -20.66 -18.82
CA GLN A 208 -13.64 -21.16 -17.86
C GLN A 208 -12.20 -20.67 -18.14
N CYS A 209 -12.05 -19.48 -18.74
CA CYS A 209 -10.75 -18.92 -19.13
C CYS A 209 -9.87 -18.43 -17.97
N LYS A 210 -10.40 -18.40 -16.73
CA LYS A 210 -9.71 -18.04 -15.48
C LYS A 210 -9.16 -16.61 -15.37
N ARG A 211 -9.43 -15.72 -16.34
CA ARG A 211 -8.99 -14.32 -16.24
C ARG A 211 -9.51 -13.62 -14.99
N CYS A 212 -10.76 -13.85 -14.60
CA CYS A 212 -11.32 -13.28 -13.38
C CYS A 212 -10.61 -13.78 -12.12
N THR A 213 -10.21 -15.05 -12.04
CA THR A 213 -9.53 -15.62 -10.86
C THR A 213 -8.08 -15.15 -10.77
N VAL A 214 -7.39 -15.02 -11.91
CA VAL A 214 -6.00 -14.56 -11.98
C VAL A 214 -5.88 -13.05 -11.74
N GLU A 215 -6.75 -12.25 -12.36
CA GLU A 215 -6.66 -10.78 -12.28
C GLU A 215 -7.29 -10.21 -11.01
N CYS A 216 -7.97 -11.01 -10.18
CA CYS A 216 -8.53 -10.51 -8.92
C CYS A 216 -7.39 -10.06 -7.98
N PRO A 217 -7.28 -8.75 -7.65
CA PRO A 217 -6.18 -8.25 -6.85
C PRO A 217 -6.30 -8.59 -5.36
N PHE A 218 -7.39 -9.24 -4.94
CA PHE A 218 -7.63 -9.64 -3.55
C PHE A 218 -7.69 -11.15 -3.33
N GLY A 219 -7.55 -11.97 -4.38
CA GLY A 219 -7.72 -13.42 -4.27
C GLY A 219 -9.12 -13.82 -3.78
N ALA A 220 -10.15 -13.08 -4.23
CA ALA A 220 -11.53 -13.28 -3.82
C ALA A 220 -12.29 -14.29 -4.69
N ILE A 221 -11.63 -14.92 -5.66
CA ILE A 221 -12.27 -15.83 -6.62
C ILE A 221 -11.40 -17.07 -6.77
N ASP A 222 -11.94 -18.20 -6.30
CA ASP A 222 -11.38 -19.53 -6.43
C ASP A 222 -12.05 -20.28 -7.60
N GLU A 223 -11.75 -21.57 -7.76
CA GLU A 223 -12.27 -22.41 -8.84
C GLU A 223 -12.86 -23.70 -8.26
N ASP A 224 -14.02 -24.13 -8.75
CA ASP A 224 -14.57 -25.45 -8.42
C ASP A 224 -13.87 -26.58 -9.22
N GLU A 225 -14.27 -27.82 -8.99
CA GLU A 225 -13.73 -29.01 -9.70
C GLU A 225 -13.92 -28.91 -11.22
N LYS A 226 -14.96 -28.23 -11.68
CA LYS A 226 -15.29 -27.98 -13.08
C LYS A 226 -14.66 -26.69 -13.62
N ARG A 227 -13.79 -26.04 -12.84
CA ARG A 227 -13.06 -24.80 -13.17
C ARG A 227 -13.95 -23.56 -13.31
N PHE A 228 -15.19 -23.60 -12.82
CA PHE A 228 -16.03 -22.41 -12.72
C PHE A 228 -15.59 -21.52 -11.53
N PRO A 229 -15.74 -20.20 -11.65
CA PRO A 229 -15.32 -19.28 -10.59
C PRO A 229 -16.22 -19.39 -9.35
N VAL A 230 -15.60 -19.54 -8.18
CA VAL A 230 -16.26 -19.53 -6.87
C VAL A 230 -15.90 -18.24 -6.14
N PHE A 231 -16.88 -17.37 -5.91
CA PHE A 231 -16.65 -16.07 -5.31
C PHE A 231 -16.69 -16.14 -3.79
N ASN A 232 -15.70 -15.54 -3.14
CA ASN A 232 -15.70 -15.28 -1.71
C ASN A 232 -16.07 -13.81 -1.46
N GLU A 233 -17.31 -13.61 -1.03
CA GLU A 233 -17.89 -12.29 -0.78
C GLU A 233 -17.12 -11.52 0.31
N SER A 234 -16.69 -12.19 1.37
CA SER A 234 -15.94 -11.58 2.47
C SER A 234 -14.56 -11.05 2.05
N ARG A 235 -13.98 -11.57 0.95
CA ARG A 235 -12.73 -11.06 0.38
C ARG A 235 -12.94 -9.98 -0.69
N CYS A 236 -14.13 -9.92 -1.27
CA CYS A 236 -14.44 -9.08 -2.43
C CYS A 236 -14.52 -7.59 -2.04
N ARG A 237 -13.63 -6.77 -2.60
CA ARG A 237 -13.68 -5.30 -2.46
C ARG A 237 -14.53 -4.61 -3.54
N ARG A 238 -15.34 -5.36 -4.29
CA ARG A 238 -16.32 -4.82 -5.25
C ARG A 238 -15.75 -3.89 -6.34
N CYS A 239 -14.45 -4.02 -6.65
CA CYS A 239 -13.72 -3.18 -7.59
C CYS A 239 -14.15 -3.32 -9.06
N GLY A 240 -14.82 -4.42 -9.43
CA GLY A 240 -15.22 -4.69 -10.81
C GLY A 240 -14.11 -5.25 -11.72
N THR A 241 -12.90 -5.51 -11.23
CA THR A 241 -11.81 -6.03 -12.06
C THR A 241 -12.14 -7.34 -12.77
N CYS A 242 -12.86 -8.24 -12.09
CA CYS A 242 -13.31 -9.51 -12.68
C CYS A 242 -14.30 -9.31 -13.84
N MET A 243 -15.15 -8.28 -13.78
CA MET A 243 -16.06 -7.90 -14.86
C MET A 243 -15.29 -7.34 -16.05
N GLY A 244 -14.35 -6.42 -15.81
CA GLY A 244 -13.49 -5.86 -16.85
C GLY A 244 -12.64 -6.92 -17.56
N ALA A 245 -12.15 -7.91 -16.80
CA ALA A 245 -11.32 -9.00 -17.31
C ALA A 245 -12.10 -10.07 -18.11
N CYS A 246 -13.42 -10.14 -17.98
CA CYS A 246 -14.23 -11.19 -18.58
C CYS A 246 -14.47 -10.92 -20.08
N PRO A 247 -13.89 -11.71 -21.02
CA PRO A 247 -14.04 -11.45 -22.46
C PRO A 247 -15.45 -11.71 -22.96
N VAL A 248 -16.14 -12.68 -22.36
CA VAL A 248 -17.53 -13.07 -22.71
C VAL A 248 -18.58 -12.33 -21.89
N ARG A 249 -18.16 -11.36 -21.05
CA ARG A 249 -19.03 -10.40 -20.34
C ARG A 249 -20.17 -11.07 -19.55
N VAL A 250 -19.86 -12.17 -18.85
CA VAL A 250 -20.86 -12.91 -18.03
C VAL A 250 -20.87 -12.52 -16.56
N ILE A 251 -19.96 -11.64 -16.14
CA ILE A 251 -19.88 -11.13 -14.76
C ILE A 251 -20.49 -9.74 -14.72
N SER A 252 -21.37 -9.47 -13.76
CA SER A 252 -21.98 -8.17 -13.54
C SER A 252 -22.29 -7.94 -12.06
N PHE A 253 -22.46 -6.70 -11.66
CA PHE A 253 -22.99 -6.33 -10.35
C PHE A 253 -24.41 -5.80 -10.53
N GLU A 254 -25.20 -5.85 -9.47
CA GLU A 254 -26.60 -5.41 -9.48
C GLU A 254 -26.76 -3.95 -9.91
N ASN A 255 -25.88 -3.07 -9.44
CA ASN A 255 -25.84 -1.63 -9.74
C ASN A 255 -24.70 -1.24 -10.69
N TYR A 256 -23.99 -2.19 -11.31
CA TYR A 256 -22.86 -1.89 -12.19
C TYR A 256 -22.56 -3.05 -13.14
N SER A 257 -22.69 -2.80 -14.44
CA SER A 257 -22.45 -3.79 -15.47
C SER A 257 -21.82 -3.17 -16.72
N VAL A 258 -21.34 -4.03 -17.61
CA VAL A 258 -20.91 -3.61 -18.94
C VAL A 258 -22.01 -2.85 -19.67
N ASN A 259 -23.26 -3.31 -19.56
CA ASN A 259 -24.40 -2.72 -20.26
C ASN A 259 -24.79 -1.35 -19.68
N THR A 260 -24.75 -1.17 -18.35
CA THR A 260 -25.12 0.11 -17.73
C THR A 260 -24.17 1.23 -18.12
N VAL A 261 -22.86 0.95 -18.18
CA VAL A 261 -21.86 1.93 -18.65
C VAL A 261 -21.97 2.14 -20.16
N GLY A 262 -22.16 1.06 -20.94
CA GLY A 262 -22.39 1.18 -22.38
C GLY A 262 -23.63 2.02 -22.74
N ALA A 263 -24.69 1.92 -21.94
CA ALA A 263 -25.87 2.77 -22.09
C ALA A 263 -25.56 4.24 -21.78
N GLN A 264 -24.77 4.53 -20.74
CA GLN A 264 -24.33 5.92 -20.44
C GLN A 264 -23.51 6.52 -21.59
N ILE A 265 -22.61 5.73 -22.19
CA ILE A 265 -21.82 6.17 -23.36
C ILE A 265 -22.73 6.55 -24.53
N LYS A 266 -23.78 5.76 -24.79
CA LYS A 266 -24.71 5.93 -25.91
C LYS A 266 -25.85 6.92 -25.65
N ALA A 267 -26.09 7.29 -24.40
CA ALA A 267 -27.16 8.21 -24.03
C ALA A 267 -26.81 9.69 -24.28
N VAL A 268 -25.55 9.99 -24.58
CA VAL A 268 -25.10 11.34 -24.91
C VAL A 268 -25.42 11.63 -26.37
N ASP A 269 -26.09 12.77 -26.60
CA ASP A 269 -26.28 13.28 -27.95
C ASP A 269 -24.93 13.71 -28.53
N MET A 270 -24.62 13.18 -29.71
CA MET A 270 -23.31 13.34 -30.33
C MET A 270 -23.42 14.43 -31.40
N PRO A 271 -22.75 15.57 -31.20
CA PRO A 271 -22.78 16.65 -32.19
C PRO A 271 -22.27 16.14 -33.54
N ASP A 272 -22.83 16.74 -34.60
CA ASP A 272 -22.45 16.47 -35.99
C ASP A 272 -20.93 16.57 -36.19
N GLU A 273 -20.39 15.82 -37.15
CA GLU A 273 -18.95 15.71 -37.39
C GLU A 273 -18.30 17.05 -37.78
N PHE A 274 -19.11 17.99 -38.27
CA PHE A 274 -18.71 19.36 -38.63
C PHE A 274 -18.81 20.36 -37.46
N SER A 275 -19.43 19.97 -36.35
CA SER A 275 -19.60 20.78 -35.14
C SER A 275 -18.55 20.44 -34.08
N GLU A 276 -17.36 21.02 -34.25
CA GLU A 276 -16.25 21.11 -33.27
C GLU A 276 -15.67 19.80 -32.68
N LYS A 277 -14.33 19.73 -32.66
CA LYS A 277 -13.53 18.59 -32.19
C LYS A 277 -12.38 19.09 -31.29
N PRO A 278 -11.87 18.28 -30.34
CA PRO A 278 -12.17 16.86 -30.12
C PRO A 278 -13.21 16.58 -29.03
N ARG A 279 -14.04 15.55 -29.26
CA ARG A 279 -15.01 14.98 -28.32
C ARG A 279 -14.35 13.84 -27.55
N ILE A 280 -14.13 14.03 -26.26
CA ILE A 280 -13.35 13.10 -25.43
C ILE A 280 -14.23 12.47 -24.36
N LEU A 281 -14.24 11.14 -24.31
CA LEU A 281 -14.80 10.40 -23.19
C LEU A 281 -13.70 10.14 -22.14
N ILE A 282 -13.93 10.54 -20.89
CA ILE A 282 -13.10 10.18 -19.76
C ILE A 282 -13.81 9.08 -18.96
N LEU A 283 -13.19 7.92 -18.85
CA LEU A 283 -13.56 6.90 -17.88
C LEU A 283 -12.75 7.13 -16.60
N ALA A 284 -13.41 7.71 -15.59
CA ALA A 284 -12.76 8.18 -14.37
C ALA A 284 -12.95 7.18 -13.21
N CYS A 285 -11.86 6.71 -12.62
CA CYS A 285 -11.89 5.95 -11.36
C CYS A 285 -12.56 6.77 -10.25
N GLU A 286 -13.64 6.23 -9.67
CA GLU A 286 -14.43 6.90 -8.63
C GLU A 286 -13.64 7.22 -7.35
N ASN A 287 -12.54 6.50 -7.08
CA ASN A 287 -11.79 6.61 -5.82
C ASN A 287 -10.69 7.67 -5.86
N ASP A 288 -10.31 8.15 -7.04
CA ASP A 288 -9.12 9.01 -7.19
C ASP A 288 -9.32 10.06 -8.28
N ALA A 289 -9.63 9.61 -9.50
CA ALA A 289 -9.82 10.51 -10.64
C ALA A 289 -11.06 11.39 -10.50
N TYR A 290 -12.18 10.83 -10.03
CA TYR A 290 -13.41 11.60 -9.85
C TYR A 290 -13.28 12.68 -8.75
N PRO A 291 -12.72 12.38 -7.55
CA PRO A 291 -12.36 13.41 -6.58
C PRO A 291 -11.38 14.47 -7.13
N ALA A 292 -10.43 14.09 -7.98
CA ALA A 292 -9.54 15.06 -8.62
C ALA A 292 -10.29 16.02 -9.56
N LEU A 293 -11.30 15.53 -10.26
CA LEU A 293 -12.19 16.36 -11.08
C LEU A 293 -13.05 17.30 -10.21
N ASP A 294 -13.55 16.83 -9.06
CA ASP A 294 -14.25 17.68 -8.10
C ASP A 294 -13.34 18.80 -7.58
N MET A 295 -12.09 18.49 -7.22
CA MET A 295 -11.10 19.49 -6.80
C MET A 295 -10.76 20.50 -7.91
N ALA A 296 -10.68 20.04 -9.16
CA ALA A 296 -10.48 20.93 -10.31
C ALA A 296 -11.66 21.90 -10.47
N GLY A 297 -12.89 21.41 -10.33
CA GLY A 297 -14.11 22.23 -10.33
C GLY A 297 -14.14 23.25 -9.19
N MET A 298 -13.79 22.83 -7.96
CA MET A 298 -13.68 23.72 -6.79
C MET A 298 -12.61 24.81 -7.00
N SER A 299 -11.54 24.49 -7.72
CA SER A 299 -10.46 25.41 -8.08
C SER A 299 -10.79 26.28 -9.31
N ARG A 300 -11.99 26.12 -9.89
CA ARG A 300 -12.44 26.82 -11.11
C ARG A 300 -11.54 26.56 -12.32
N ASN A 301 -10.94 25.37 -12.39
CA ASN A 301 -10.27 24.94 -13.60
C ASN A 301 -11.33 24.59 -14.64
N GLU A 302 -11.24 25.22 -15.80
CA GLU A 302 -12.14 24.96 -16.92
C GLU A 302 -11.58 23.85 -17.82
N TYR A 303 -12.47 23.02 -18.35
CA TYR A 303 -12.16 22.06 -19.40
C TYR A 303 -13.25 22.14 -20.48
N SER A 304 -12.92 21.67 -21.69
CA SER A 304 -13.83 21.74 -22.83
C SER A 304 -15.18 21.09 -22.53
N ALA A 305 -16.27 21.74 -22.96
CA ALA A 305 -17.63 21.20 -22.83
C ALA A 305 -17.86 19.90 -23.63
N PHE A 306 -16.95 19.58 -24.56
CA PHE A 306 -16.94 18.33 -25.33
C PHE A 306 -16.25 17.17 -24.60
N VAL A 307 -15.76 17.40 -23.38
CA VAL A 307 -15.28 16.34 -22.51
C VAL A 307 -16.47 15.78 -21.72
N ARG A 308 -16.70 14.48 -21.82
CA ARG A 308 -17.71 13.75 -21.06
C ARG A 308 -17.02 12.83 -20.06
N ILE A 309 -17.48 12.84 -18.82
CA ILE A 309 -16.90 12.04 -17.75
C ILE A 309 -17.91 10.99 -17.33
N ILE A 310 -17.52 9.73 -17.37
CA ILE A 310 -18.29 8.62 -16.80
C ILE A 310 -17.48 8.04 -15.62
N PRO A 311 -18.01 8.12 -14.38
CA PRO A 311 -17.37 7.47 -13.25
C PRO A 311 -17.47 5.95 -13.37
N ILE A 312 -16.36 5.27 -13.13
CA ILE A 312 -16.24 3.82 -13.08
C ILE A 312 -15.62 3.40 -11.76
N ARG A 313 -15.94 2.18 -11.29
CA ARG A 313 -15.43 1.69 -10.00
C ARG A 313 -13.91 1.71 -9.92
N CYS A 314 -13.26 1.24 -10.98
CA CYS A 314 -11.81 1.16 -11.06
C CYS A 314 -11.39 1.11 -12.52
N LEU A 315 -10.20 1.60 -12.88
CA LEU A 315 -9.64 1.33 -14.20
C LEU A 315 -9.52 -0.18 -14.50
N GLY A 316 -9.34 -1.00 -13.46
CA GLY A 316 -9.34 -2.46 -13.58
C GLY A 316 -10.70 -3.02 -14.04
N SER A 317 -11.81 -2.30 -13.88
CA SER A 317 -13.12 -2.73 -14.35
C SER A 317 -13.42 -2.33 -15.79
N VAL A 318 -12.53 -1.58 -16.44
CA VAL A 318 -12.66 -1.21 -17.86
C VAL A 318 -12.69 -2.47 -18.72
N ASN A 319 -13.82 -2.67 -19.40
CA ASN A 319 -13.97 -3.67 -20.43
C ASN A 319 -13.71 -3.02 -21.79
N THR A 320 -13.02 -3.73 -22.68
CA THR A 320 -12.59 -3.21 -23.99
C THR A 320 -13.76 -2.78 -24.87
N ILE A 321 -14.94 -3.39 -24.69
CA ILE A 321 -16.14 -3.04 -25.45
C ILE A 321 -16.57 -1.58 -25.21
N TRP A 322 -16.28 -0.98 -24.05
CA TRP A 322 -16.63 0.42 -23.81
C TRP A 322 -15.84 1.38 -24.69
N ILE A 323 -14.60 1.02 -25.01
CA ILE A 323 -13.76 1.80 -25.92
C ILE A 323 -14.36 1.72 -27.33
N THR A 324 -14.68 0.51 -27.80
CA THR A 324 -15.32 0.30 -29.11
C THR A 324 -16.69 0.96 -29.20
N ASP A 325 -17.53 0.82 -28.16
CA ASP A 325 -18.85 1.46 -28.09
C ASP A 325 -18.74 2.99 -28.13
N ALA A 326 -17.73 3.58 -27.47
CA ALA A 326 -17.50 5.02 -27.51
C ALA A 326 -17.06 5.49 -28.89
N LEU A 327 -16.09 4.82 -29.52
CA LEU A 327 -15.65 5.18 -30.87
C LEU A 327 -16.80 5.06 -31.88
N ASN A 328 -17.59 3.99 -31.81
CA ASN A 328 -18.77 3.81 -32.67
C ASN A 328 -19.88 4.82 -32.41
N ALA A 329 -19.97 5.37 -31.20
CA ALA A 329 -20.90 6.46 -30.88
C ALA A 329 -20.42 7.81 -31.43
N GLY A 330 -19.17 7.93 -31.87
CA GLY A 330 -18.62 9.15 -32.49
C GLY A 330 -17.68 9.95 -31.59
N TYR A 331 -17.21 9.40 -30.46
CA TYR A 331 -16.15 10.05 -29.67
C TYR A 331 -14.83 10.02 -30.45
N ASP A 332 -14.09 11.12 -30.46
CA ASP A 332 -12.79 11.23 -31.13
C ASP A 332 -11.66 10.59 -30.32
N GLY A 333 -11.87 10.40 -29.02
CA GLY A 333 -10.91 9.73 -28.14
C GLY A 333 -11.50 9.31 -26.80
N VAL A 334 -10.87 8.30 -26.19
CA VAL A 334 -11.21 7.83 -24.84
C VAL A 334 -9.98 7.94 -23.96
N MET A 335 -10.10 8.63 -22.84
CA MET A 335 -9.07 8.78 -21.82
C MET A 335 -9.43 7.95 -20.58
N LEU A 336 -8.47 7.19 -20.07
CA LEU A 336 -8.60 6.47 -18.81
C LEU A 336 -7.91 7.27 -17.70
N MET A 337 -8.68 7.72 -16.72
CA MET A 337 -8.17 8.52 -15.60
C MET A 337 -8.27 7.73 -14.30
N GLY A 338 -7.15 7.57 -13.60
CA GLY A 338 -7.09 6.84 -12.34
C GLY A 338 -5.72 6.94 -11.67
N CYS A 339 -5.58 6.19 -10.58
CA CYS A 339 -4.42 6.28 -9.71
C CYS A 339 -3.10 5.91 -10.40
N LYS A 340 -2.00 6.49 -9.93
CA LYS A 340 -0.63 6.13 -10.32
C LYS A 340 -0.38 4.62 -10.12
N SER A 341 0.23 3.98 -11.12
CA SER A 341 0.70 2.59 -11.07
C SER A 341 2.23 2.50 -11.13
N GLY A 342 2.83 1.38 -10.71
CA GLY A 342 4.29 1.17 -10.66
C GLY A 342 4.83 1.16 -9.24
N ASP A 343 6.12 1.50 -9.06
CA ASP A 343 6.81 1.39 -7.77
C ASP A 343 6.30 2.36 -6.70
N GLU A 344 5.78 3.52 -7.11
CA GLU A 344 5.10 4.49 -6.24
C GLU A 344 3.58 4.36 -6.39
N TYR A 345 3.08 3.14 -6.19
CA TYR A 345 1.69 2.80 -6.44
C TYR A 345 0.72 3.53 -5.50
N GLN A 346 -0.36 4.11 -6.06
CA GLN A 346 -1.42 4.78 -5.29
C GLN A 346 -2.83 4.25 -5.62
N CYS A 347 -2.99 3.07 -6.21
CA CYS A 347 -4.36 2.58 -6.42
C CYS A 347 -4.95 1.96 -5.17
N HIS A 348 -6.15 2.43 -4.89
CA HIS A 348 -7.06 1.92 -3.87
C HIS A 348 -7.38 0.42 -4.02
N PHE A 349 -7.21 -0.14 -5.23
CA PHE A 349 -7.46 -1.55 -5.51
C PHE A 349 -6.22 -2.39 -5.85
N VAL A 350 -5.03 -1.98 -5.40
CA VAL A 350 -3.76 -2.74 -5.45
C VAL A 350 -3.15 -2.96 -6.84
N LYS A 351 -3.91 -3.40 -7.85
CA LYS A 351 -3.44 -3.55 -9.24
C LYS A 351 -4.41 -3.01 -10.29
N GLY A 352 -5.46 -2.31 -9.88
CA GLY A 352 -6.53 -1.83 -10.76
C GLY A 352 -6.03 -1.02 -11.97
N SER A 353 -5.34 0.09 -11.73
CA SER A 353 -4.80 0.95 -12.80
C SER A 353 -3.78 0.23 -13.69
N GLU A 354 -2.92 -0.59 -13.08
CA GLU A 354 -1.90 -1.35 -13.80
C GLU A 354 -2.54 -2.36 -14.77
N LEU A 355 -3.52 -3.14 -14.28
CA LEU A 355 -4.27 -4.10 -15.10
C LEU A 355 -5.02 -3.42 -16.23
N GLY A 356 -5.66 -2.27 -15.95
CA GLY A 356 -6.30 -1.46 -16.98
C GLY A 356 -5.32 -1.06 -18.09
N ARG A 357 -4.16 -0.50 -17.70
CA ARG A 357 -3.10 -0.11 -18.64
C ARG A 357 -2.58 -1.28 -19.47
N VAL A 358 -2.28 -2.42 -18.84
CA VAL A 358 -1.77 -3.62 -19.53
C VAL A 358 -2.81 -4.21 -20.49
N ARG A 359 -4.11 -4.11 -20.18
CA ARG A 359 -5.16 -4.53 -21.13
C ARG A 359 -5.25 -3.57 -22.31
N MET A 360 -5.20 -2.26 -22.08
CA MET A 360 -5.29 -1.27 -23.15
C MET A 360 -4.05 -1.27 -24.06
N SER A 361 -2.86 -1.51 -23.51
CA SER A 361 -1.64 -1.59 -24.34
C SER A 361 -1.65 -2.75 -25.33
N LYS A 362 -2.56 -3.72 -25.18
CA LYS A 362 -2.75 -4.82 -26.14
C LYS A 362 -3.78 -4.50 -27.23
N ILE A 363 -4.42 -3.34 -27.14
CA ILE A 363 -5.43 -2.85 -28.07
C ILE A 363 -4.85 -1.69 -28.89
N ASP A 364 -3.97 -0.89 -28.29
CA ASP A 364 -3.30 0.27 -28.92
C ASP A 364 -2.47 -0.11 -30.16
N ASP A 365 -2.00 -1.36 -30.25
CA ASP A 365 -1.23 -1.90 -31.39
C ASP A 365 -2.11 -2.49 -32.53
N THR A 366 -3.43 -2.34 -32.46
CA THR A 366 -4.41 -2.81 -33.47
C THR A 366 -5.31 -1.68 -33.93
#